data_AF-A0A2J8WAY7-F1
#
_entry.id   AF-A0A2J8WAY7-F1
#
_cell.length_a   1.000
_cell.length_b   1.000
_cell.length_c   1.000
_cell.angle_alpha   90.00
_cell.angle_beta   90.00
_cell.angle_gamma   90.00
#
_symmetry.space_group_name_H-M   'P 1'
#
loop_
_entity.id
_entity.type
_entity.pdbx_description
1 polymer ?
#
loop_
_entity_poly.entity_id
_entity_poly.type
_entity_poly.pdbx_seq_one_letter_code
_entity_poly.pdbx_strand_id
1 'polypeptide(L)' 'MPLLTQQIQDEDDQYSLVASLDNVRNLSTILKAIHFREHATCFATKNGIKVTVENAKCVQANAFIQGL' A
#
# COMPACT_ATOMS: atom_id res chain seq x y z
N MET A 1 -28.59 -28.82 -22.00
CA MET A 1 -28.02 -28.11 -20.84
C MET A 1 -26.57 -27.80 -21.18
N PRO A 2 -26.21 -26.56 -21.53
CA PRO A 2 -24.82 -26.22 -21.76
C PRO A 2 -24.15 -25.93 -20.40
N LEU A 3 -23.02 -26.60 -20.19
CA LEU A 3 -22.13 -26.43 -19.06
C LEU A 3 -21.68 -24.97 -19.00
N LEU A 4 -22.06 -24.27 -17.92
CA LEU A 4 -21.56 -22.94 -17.61
C LEU A 4 -20.07 -23.10 -17.28
N THR A 5 -19.21 -22.88 -18.26
CA THR A 5 -17.80 -22.62 -17.99
C THR A 5 -17.79 -21.28 -17.26
N GLN A 6 -17.78 -21.33 -15.93
CA GLN A 6 -17.46 -20.16 -15.11
C GLN A 6 -16.00 -19.85 -15.45
N GLN A 7 -15.81 -19.01 -16.47
CA GLN A 7 -14.55 -18.33 -16.68
C GLN A 7 -14.32 -17.58 -15.37
N ILE A 8 -13.35 -18.06 -14.58
CA ILE A 8 -12.74 -17.28 -13.51
C ILE A 8 -12.08 -16.14 -14.26
N GLN A 9 -12.85 -15.08 -14.47
CA GLN A 9 -12.41 -13.84 -15.06
C GLN A 9 -11.45 -13.26 -14.04
N ASP A 10 -10.18 -13.14 -14.43
CA ASP A 10 -9.06 -12.69 -13.60
C ASP A 10 -9.48 -11.56 -12.65
N GLU A 11 -9.64 -11.85 -11.36
CA GLU A 11 -10.03 -10.86 -10.33
C GLU A 11 -8.90 -9.82 -10.08
N ASP A 12 -7.74 -9.99 -10.72
CA ASP A 12 -6.63 -9.05 -10.69
C ASP A 12 -6.93 -7.72 -11.42
N ASP A 13 -7.87 -7.70 -12.37
CA ASP A 13 -8.25 -6.49 -13.09
C ASP A 13 -9.05 -5.47 -12.24
N GLN A 14 -9.38 -5.82 -10.99
CA GLN A 14 -10.14 -4.96 -10.07
C GLN A 14 -9.31 -4.37 -8.92
N TYR A 15 -7.99 -4.43 -8.95
CA TYR A 15 -7.15 -3.77 -7.93
C TYR A 15 -6.55 -2.46 -8.43
N SER A 16 -6.82 -1.36 -7.71
CA SER A 16 -6.20 -0.06 -8.02
C SER A 16 -4.70 -0.01 -7.68
N LEU A 17 -4.21 -0.91 -6.83
CA LEU A 17 -2.81 -1.04 -6.44
C LEU A 17 -2.52 -2.49 -6.04
N VAL A 18 -1.54 -3.10 -6.68
CA VAL A 18 -0.95 -4.38 -6.27
C VAL A 18 0.55 -4.17 -6.11
N ALA A 19 1.11 -4.63 -4.99
CA ALA A 19 2.53 -4.55 -4.72
C ALA A 19 3.00 -5.83 -4.00
N SER A 20 4.13 -6.36 -4.44
CA SER A 20 4.82 -7.49 -3.81
C SER A 20 6.19 -7.04 -3.30
N LEU A 21 6.62 -7.63 -2.19
CA LEU A 21 7.95 -7.41 -1.61
C LEU A 21 8.50 -8.75 -1.14
N ASP A 22 9.72 -9.07 -1.55
CA ASP A 22 10.42 -10.29 -1.09
C ASP A 22 10.68 -10.26 0.43
N ASN A 23 10.89 -9.06 0.97
CA ASN A 23 11.19 -8.85 2.38
C ASN A 23 10.32 -7.75 2.98
N VAL A 24 9.34 -8.18 3.79
CA VAL A 24 8.43 -7.29 4.54
C VAL A 24 9.15 -6.35 5.52
N ARG A 25 10.41 -6.62 5.88
CA ARG A 25 11.22 -5.70 6.72
C ARG A 25 11.51 -4.39 6.01
N ASN A 26 11.61 -4.39 4.68
CA ASN A 26 11.85 -3.18 3.91
C ASN A 26 10.70 -2.17 4.09
N LEU A 27 9.46 -2.66 4.15
CA LEU A 27 8.29 -1.83 4.44
C LEU A 27 8.13 -1.57 5.95
N SER A 28 8.09 -2.64 6.76
CA SER A 28 7.73 -2.53 8.18
C SER A 28 8.74 -1.75 9.02
N THR A 29 10.02 -1.75 8.66
CA THR A 29 11.05 -0.96 9.39
C THR A 29 10.82 0.53 9.20
N ILE A 30 10.53 0.95 7.97
CA ILE A 30 10.28 2.36 7.63
C ILE A 30 8.95 2.81 8.25
N LEU A 31 7.91 1.98 8.18
CA LEU A 31 6.61 2.30 8.81
C LEU A 31 6.72 2.43 10.33
N LYS A 32 7.50 1.56 10.99
CA LYS A 32 7.75 1.66 12.44
C LYS A 32 8.47 2.96 12.82
N ALA A 33 9.35 3.48 11.96
CA ALA A 33 10.05 4.74 12.23
C ALA A 33 9.11 5.96 12.28
N ILE A 34 7.94 5.88 11.65
CA ILE A 34 6.93 6.95 11.65
C ILE A 34 5.67 6.59 12.46
N HIS A 35 5.68 5.49 13.22
CA HIS A 35 4.52 4.99 13.95
C HIS A 35 4.37 5.66 15.33
N PHE A 36 3.79 6.85 15.34
CA PHE A 36 3.41 7.58 16.57
C PHE A 36 1.90 7.88 16.66
N ARG A 37 1.11 7.39 15.70
CA ARG A 37 -0.36 7.43 15.68
C ARG A 37 -0.91 6.11 15.18
N GLU A 38 -2.11 5.77 15.62
CA GLU A 38 -2.84 4.56 15.20
C GLU A 38 -3.22 4.58 13.72
N HIS A 39 -3.46 5.78 13.15
CA HIS A 39 -3.87 5.95 11.76
C HIS A 39 -2.79 6.67 10.94
N ALA A 40 -2.68 6.26 9.67
CA ALA A 40 -1.81 6.84 8.66
C ALA A 40 -2.55 6.97 7.34
N THR A 41 -2.20 7.98 6.54
CA THR A 41 -2.73 8.19 5.19
C THR A 41 -1.75 7.65 4.16
N CYS A 42 -2.20 6.73 3.31
CA CYS A 42 -1.38 6.12 2.26
C CYS A 42 -1.68 6.76 0.90
N PHE A 43 -0.64 7.19 0.20
CA PHE A 43 -0.69 7.73 -1.16
C PHE A 43 0.10 6.80 -2.07
N ALA A 44 -0.61 6.06 -2.92
CA ALA A 44 -0.01 5.22 -3.92
C ALA A 44 0.00 5.93 -5.28
N THR A 45 1.17 5.96 -5.90
CA THR A 45 1.38 6.57 -7.22
C THR A 45 2.24 5.63 -8.07
N LYS A 46 2.39 5.93 -9.36
CA LYS A 46 3.30 5.19 -10.24
C LYS A 46 4.76 5.18 -9.76
N ASN A 47 5.16 6.18 -8.96
CA ASN A 47 6.53 6.30 -8.45
C ASN A 47 6.75 5.51 -7.15
N GLY A 48 5.69 4.96 -6.56
CA GLY A 48 5.74 4.28 -5.27
C GLY A 48 4.67 4.72 -4.29
N ILE A 49 4.86 4.31 -3.04
CA ILE A 49 3.92 4.48 -1.94
C ILE A 49 4.50 5.46 -0.93
N LYS A 50 3.76 6.54 -0.65
CA LYS A 50 4.04 7.47 0.43
C LYS A 50 3.06 7.22 1.56
N VAL A 51 3.54 7.00 2.77
CA VAL A 51 2.73 6.90 3.98
C VAL A 51 2.98 8.13 4.84
N THR A 52 1.90 8.81 5.19
CA THR A 52 1.91 10.06 5.95
C THR A 52 1.23 9.84 7.29
N VAL A 53 1.87 10.24 8.38
CA VAL A 53 1.29 10.25 9.72
C VAL A 53 1.30 11.69 10.23
N GLU A 54 0.14 12.16 10.68
CA GLU A 54 -0.05 13.52 11.16
C GLU A 54 -0.53 13.54 12.61
N ASN A 55 -0.08 14.53 13.37
CA ASN A 55 -0.52 14.76 14.74
C ASN A 55 -0.90 16.24 14.92
N ALA A 56 -2.20 16.47 15.18
CA ALA A 56 -2.76 17.76 15.61
C ALA A 56 -2.36 18.97 14.75
N LYS A 57 -2.04 18.76 13.46
CA LYS A 57 -1.52 19.78 12.53
C LYS A 57 -0.19 20.42 12.96
N CYS A 58 0.53 19.81 13.91
CA CYS A 58 1.82 20.30 14.41
C CYS A 58 2.99 19.43 13.98
N VAL A 59 2.77 18.13 13.81
CA VAL A 59 3.81 17.17 13.41
C VAL A 59 3.30 16.33 12.25
N GLN A 60 4.14 16.18 11.23
CA GLN A 60 3.89 15.29 10.12
C GLN A 60 5.16 14.48 9.85
N ALA A 61 5.03 13.17 9.74
CA ALA A 61 6.08 12.29 9.27
C ALA A 61 5.66 11.63 7.98
N ASN A 62 6.61 11.49 7.07
CA ASN A 62 6.39 10.86 5.77
C ASN A 62 7.41 9.73 5.61
N ALA A 63 6.92 8.55 5.24
CA ALA A 63 7.72 7.45 4.73
C ALA A 63 7.47 7.33 3.24
N PHE A 64 8.53 7.24 2.43
CA PHE A 64 8.41 7.00 1.00
C PHE A 64 9.09 5.69 0.63
N ILE A 65 8.34 4.81 -0.01
CA ILE A 65 8.81 3.55 -0.56
C ILE A 65 8.70 3.68 -2.07
N GLN A 66 9.85 3.78 -2.72
CA GLN A 66 9.92 3.89 -4.17
C GLN A 66 9.46 2.59 -4.83
N GLY A 67 8.57 2.72 -5.81
CA GLY A 67 8.19 1.63 -6.73
C GLY A 67 9.21 1.52 -7.86
N LEU A 68 9.38 0.30 -8.38
CA LEU A 68 10.30 -0.02 -9.46
C LEU A 68 9.71 0.30 -10.83
#